data_AF-A0A3N4NWN9-F1
#
_entry.id   AF-A0A3N4NWN9-F1
#
_cell.length_a   1.000
_cell.length_b   1.000
_cell.length_c   1.000
_cell.angle_alpha   90.00
_cell.angle_beta   90.00
_cell.angle_gamma   90.00
#
_symmetry.space_group_name_H-M   'P 1'
#
loop_
_entity.id
_entity.type
_entity.pdbx_description
1 polymer ?
#
loop_
_entity_poly.entity_id
_entity_poly.type
_entity_poly.pdbx_seq_one_letter_code
_entity_poly.pdbx_strand_id
1 'polypeptide(L)' 'MALGKSAQKIIIDYKILFAKALLHQMDKSVADVAYALGFNEVANFNQFFKHNEGVTATQFRNTSV' A
#
# COMPACT_ATOMS: atom_id res chain seq x y z
N MET A 1 -2.63 -11.85 -27.94
CA MET A 1 -2.47 -12.03 -26.48
C MET A 1 -2.04 -10.70 -25.89
N ALA A 2 -2.96 -9.74 -25.78
CA ALA A 2 -2.63 -8.39 -25.33
C ALA A 2 -2.45 -8.39 -23.82
N LEU A 3 -1.39 -7.76 -23.33
CA LEU A 3 -1.14 -7.51 -21.91
C LEU A 3 -2.25 -6.62 -21.33
N GLY A 4 -3.41 -7.21 -21.05
CA GLY A 4 -4.64 -6.54 -20.64
C GLY A 4 -4.69 -6.14 -19.16
N LYS A 5 -3.55 -5.75 -18.56
CA LYS A 5 -3.60 -4.99 -17.31
C LYS A 5 -3.77 -3.52 -17.73
N SER A 6 -4.96 -2.97 -17.57
CA SER A 6 -5.22 -1.53 -17.79
C SER A 6 -4.14 -0.71 -17.08
N ALA A 7 -3.70 0.43 -17.67
CA ALA A 7 -2.68 1.30 -17.08
C ALA A 7 -2.94 1.62 -15.60
N GLN A 8 -4.21 1.74 -15.23
CA GLN A 8 -4.68 1.88 -13.84
C GLN A 8 -4.20 0.75 -12.92
N LYS A 9 -4.28 -0.51 -13.36
CA LYS A 9 -3.84 -1.67 -12.57
C LYS A 9 -2.33 -1.67 -12.37
N ILE A 10 -1.56 -1.22 -13.35
CA ILE A 10 -0.10 -1.06 -13.21
C ILE A 10 0.21 -0.01 -12.15
N ILE A 11 -0.50 1.13 -12.17
CA ILE A 11 -0.33 2.18 -11.16
C ILE A 11 -0.67 1.68 -9.76
N ILE A 12 -1.77 0.93 -9.62
CA ILE A 12 -2.19 0.34 -8.34
C ILE A 12 -1.15 -0.64 -7.82
N ASP A 13 -0.67 -1.56 -8.68
CA ASP A 13 0.35 -2.55 -8.35
C ASP A 13 1.65 -1.88 -7.88
N TYR A 14 2.07 -0.83 -8.59
CA TYR A 14 3.24 -0.03 -8.21
C TYR A 14 3.06 0.70 -6.88
N LYS A 15 1.88 1.27 -6.62
CA LYS A 15 1.55 1.90 -5.33
C LYS A 15 1.60 0.90 -4.19
N ILE A 16 1.08 -0.31 -4.38
CA ILE A 16 1.12 -1.38 -3.37
C ILE A 16 2.55 -1.84 -3.12
N LEU A 17 3.36 -2.02 -4.17
CA LEU A 17 4.77 -2.38 -4.03
C LEU A 17 5.54 -1.33 -3.22
N PHE A 18 5.33 -0.05 -3.53
CA PHE A 18 5.95 1.07 -2.83
C PHE A 18 5.48 1.15 -1.37
N ALA A 19 4.18 0.95 -1.13
CA ALA A 19 3.61 0.88 0.21
C ALA A 19 4.27 -0.22 1.06
N LYS A 20 4.44 -1.43 0.51
CA LYS A 20 5.11 -2.54 1.20
C LYS A 20 6.56 -2.21 1.55
N ALA A 21 7.31 -1.64 0.60
CA ALA A 21 8.70 -1.25 0.82
C ALA A 21 8.81 -0.21 1.95
N LEU A 22 7.90 0.76 1.97
CA LEU A 22 7.85 1.77 3.04
C LEU A 22 7.39 1.17 4.39
N LEU A 23 6.47 0.21 4.40
CA LEU A 23 6.04 -0.46 5.63
C LEU A 23 7.14 -1.35 6.23
N HIS A 24 8.07 -1.85 5.41
CA HIS A 24 9.27 -2.54 5.86
C HIS A 24 10.32 -1.59 6.45
N GLN A 25 10.32 -0.31 6.08
CA GLN A 25 11.15 0.69 6.74
C GLN A 25 10.55 1.01 8.11
N MET A 26 11.15 0.43 9.16
CA MET A 26 10.73 0.58 10.56
C MET A 26 10.61 2.04 11.04
N ASP A 27 11.29 2.99 10.41
CA ASP A 27 11.26 4.42 10.76
C ASP A 27 9.97 5.15 10.39
N LYS A 28 9.19 4.69 9.40
CA LYS A 28 8.02 5.43 8.92
C LYS A 28 6.75 4.93 9.55
N SER A 29 5.89 5.80 10.07
CA SER A 29 4.57 5.37 10.55
C SER A 29 3.64 5.05 9.37
N VAL A 30 2.62 4.22 9.61
CA VAL A 30 1.59 3.91 8.59
C VAL A 30 0.93 5.19 8.04
N ALA A 31 0.84 6.24 8.86
CA ALA A 31 0.39 7.56 8.44
C ALA A 31 1.33 8.20 7.41
N ASP A 32 2.64 8.26 7.68
CA ASP A 32 3.65 8.79 6.73
C ASP A 32 3.63 8.03 5.39
N VAL A 33 3.44 6.71 5.44
CA VAL A 33 3.30 5.90 4.23
C VAL A 33 2.05 6.29 3.43
N ALA A 34 0.92 6.49 4.10
CA ALA A 34 -0.31 6.93 3.46
C ALA A 34 -0.14 8.30 2.78
N TYR A 35 0.46 9.28 3.48
CA TYR A 35 0.73 10.60 2.94
C TYR A 35 1.71 10.56 1.77
N ALA A 36 2.78 9.75 1.84
CA ALA A 36 3.75 9.59 0.76
C ALA A 36 3.14 8.99 -0.53
N LEU A 37 2.05 8.23 -0.41
CA LEU A 37 1.31 7.65 -1.54
C LEU A 37 0.18 8.55 -2.08
N GLY A 38 0.01 9.73 -1.49
CA GLY A 38 -0.99 10.72 -1.86
C GLY A 38 -2.38 10.47 -1.28
N PHE A 39 -2.49 9.74 -0.17
CA PHE A 39 -3.74 9.61 0.56
C PHE A 39 -3.86 10.74 1.60
N ASN A 40 -5.02 11.40 1.64
CA ASN A 40 -5.33 12.40 2.67
C ASN A 40 -5.60 11.77 4.04
N GLU A 41 -6.11 10.53 4.06
CA GLU A 41 -6.51 9.83 5.27
C GLU A 41 -5.91 8.44 5.32
N VAL A 42 -5.36 8.09 6.48
CA VAL A 42 -4.79 6.76 6.74
C VAL A 42 -5.85 5.65 6.63
N ALA A 43 -7.11 5.95 6.95
CA ALA A 43 -8.22 5.02 6.80
C ALA A 43 -8.43 4.60 5.34
N ASN A 44 -8.38 5.55 4.39
CA ASN A 44 -8.53 5.28 2.97
C ASN A 44 -7.35 4.47 2.44
N PHE A 45 -6.14 4.79 2.88
CA PHE A 45 -4.96 3.97 2.58
C PHE A 45 -5.11 2.55 3.12
N ASN A 46 -5.57 2.38 4.36
CA ASN A 46 -5.76 1.07 4.98
C ASN A 46 -6.81 0.24 4.23
N GLN A 47 -7.93 0.85 3.80
CA GLN A 47 -8.94 0.16 2.99
C GLN A 47 -8.39 -0.21 1.62
N PHE A 48 -7.67 0.70 0.95
CA PHE A 48 -7.03 0.45 -0.33
C PHE A 48 -6.01 -0.69 -0.23
N PHE A 49 -5.13 -0.65 0.77
CA PHE A 49 -4.11 -1.67 0.98
C PHE A 49 -4.76 -3.02 1.31
N LYS A 50 -5.76 -3.04 2.20
CA LYS A 50 -6.53 -4.25 2.51
C LYS A 50 -7.27 -4.83 1.30
N HIS A 51 -7.82 -3.98 0.44
CA HIS A 51 -8.51 -4.45 -0.77
C HIS A 51 -7.55 -5.15 -1.74
N ASN A 52 -6.30 -4.70 -1.82
CA ASN A 52 -5.31 -5.26 -2.74
C ASN A 52 -4.51 -6.43 -2.14
N GLU A 53 -4.20 -6.39 -0.84
CA GLU A 53 -3.33 -7.35 -0.14
C GLU A 53 -4.08 -8.30 0.79
N GLY A 54 -5.35 -8.05 1.07
CA GLY A 54 -6.16 -8.83 2.01
C GLY A 54 -5.95 -8.47 3.50
N VAL A 55 -4.84 -7.81 3.85
CA VAL A 55 -4.51 -7.38 5.21
C VAL A 55 -4.36 -5.86 5.31
N THR A 56 -4.56 -5.27 6.48
CA THR A 56 -4.31 -3.83 6.65
C THR A 56 -2.81 -3.53 6.67
N ALA A 57 -2.42 -2.31 6.32
CA ALA A 57 -1.01 -1.91 6.37
C ALA A 57 -0.43 -2.03 7.79
N THR A 58 -1.24 -1.73 8.81
CA THR A 58 -0.88 -1.94 10.22
C THR A 58 -0.68 -3.42 10.56
N GLN A 59 -1.55 -4.32 10.07
CA GLN A 59 -1.37 -5.77 10.28
C GLN A 59 -0.13 -6.29 9.55
N PHE A 60 0.10 -5.85 8.32
CA PHE A 60 1.29 -6.21 7.56
C PHE A 60 2.59 -5.82 8.28
N ARG A 61 2.62 -4.64 8.90
CA ARG A 61 3.74 -4.20 9.75
C ARG A 61 3.90 -5.06 11.00
N ASN A 62 2.80 -5.37 11.69
CA ASN A 62 2.83 -6.18 12.91
C ASN A 62 3.20 -7.65 12.68
N THR A 63 3.06 -8.16 11.46
CA THR A 63 3.49 -9.53 11.09
C THR A 63 5.00 -9.65 10.86
N SER A 64 5.74 -8.54 10.72
CA SER A 64 7.21 -8.57 10.54
C SER A 64 7.97 -8.69 11.87
N VAL A 65 7.43 -9.46 12.83
CA VAL A 65 8.09 -9.84 14.10
C VAL A 65 8.64 -11.25 14.02
#